data_AF-A0AA88KH07-F1
#
_entry.id   AF-A0AA88KH07-F1
#
_cell.length_a   1.000
_cell.length_b   1.000
_cell.length_c   1.000
_cell.angle_alpha   90.00
_cell.angle_beta   90.00
_cell.angle_gamma   90.00
#
_symmetry.space_group_name_H-M   'P 1'
#
loop_
_entity.id
_entity.type
_entity.pdbx_description
1 polymer ?
#
loop_
_entity_poly.entity_id
_entity_poly.type
_entity_poly.pdbx_seq_one_letter_code
_entity_poly.pdbx_strand_id
1 'polypeptide(L)'
;MQPLESSSSSSRVVLCLLDDSNILQIPNKYYFMMRTTLAEYSKGRRKYNENKYKWLEQIKNKQIVDKLTFLPIEFIHDREIILNAVIHESLSESMFKISDKDLLLQAVRANSHAIRFASRNLFTDREVVIQAVKQNINVLNHIPNEYRNDKNFVLDVLLTHCTEPSNINNILYFLSQQLKSDKEVVVLAVKQNGASLGCASQELRKDKQVVLQAVQQNGLALQFASLMLKDDKEVVMAAVQQNGHALQHASFTLKLDREVVQSAVRQNGASLAHALFDMTDDKDIVIEAIKQNRNAFPHASPRLKNHSEILTLVGESCSDTIEFLLLKHQSAFGALSLDNVPYPFRNDKQFILRALKNKALVAWEGIPVEIRNDREFALEAIKIDGKYINYLHAFKEDPEIIMQAYQHNNSVISHFPKKIGNDREFIMKYAGVLGRDVFVLNNYMLQDKEVLFSCNEKTHRCLANG
;
A
#
# COMPACT_ATOMS: atom_id res chain seq x y z
N MET A 1 58.45 20.80 -64.42
CA MET A 1 57.51 20.38 -63.34
C MET A 1 56.33 21.32 -63.38
N GLN A 2 55.14 20.73 -63.35
CA GLN A 2 53.85 21.27 -63.74
C GLN A 2 53.34 22.48 -62.93
N PRO A 3 52.31 23.18 -63.44
CA PRO A 3 52.07 24.61 -63.22
C PRO A 3 50.71 24.93 -62.54
N LEU A 4 50.48 26.23 -62.25
CA LEU A 4 49.19 26.98 -62.30
C LEU A 4 48.04 26.48 -61.36
N GLU A 5 47.07 27.25 -60.86
CA GLU A 5 46.43 28.46 -61.33
C GLU A 5 45.48 29.02 -60.23
N SER A 6 44.89 30.16 -60.57
CA SER A 6 44.19 31.16 -59.79
C SER A 6 42.69 30.91 -59.54
N SER A 7 42.19 31.61 -58.52
CA SER A 7 40.92 32.35 -58.49
C SER A 7 39.57 31.67 -58.76
N SER A 8 38.70 31.90 -57.77
CA SER A 8 37.29 32.32 -57.88
C SER A 8 36.21 31.27 -58.09
N SER A 9 35.10 31.55 -57.37
CA SER A 9 33.77 30.96 -57.49
C SER A 9 33.68 29.51 -56.98
N SER A 10 32.78 29.12 -56.09
CA SER A 10 31.60 29.78 -55.57
C SER A 10 31.08 28.92 -54.41
N SER A 11 30.53 29.59 -53.38
CA SER A 11 29.26 29.21 -52.74
C SER A 11 29.19 27.78 -52.15
N ARG A 12 29.23 27.55 -50.85
CA ARG A 12 28.53 28.23 -49.75
C ARG A 12 29.05 27.63 -48.45
N VAL A 13 29.39 28.50 -47.52
CA VAL A 13 29.15 28.23 -46.09
C VAL A 13 27.65 27.96 -45.92
N VAL A 14 27.29 26.90 -45.19
CA VAL A 14 26.06 26.84 -44.39
C VAL A 14 26.43 26.01 -43.15
N LEU A 15 27.15 26.58 -42.18
CA LEU A 15 26.61 27.18 -40.94
C LEU A 15 25.10 27.44 -40.89
N CYS A 16 24.53 26.98 -39.76
CA CYS A 16 23.38 27.51 -39.01
C CYS A 16 22.05 27.66 -39.77
N LEU A 17 20.93 27.24 -39.18
CA LEU A 17 20.17 28.02 -38.21
C LEU A 17 19.11 27.08 -37.65
N LEU A 18 18.94 26.99 -36.33
CA LEU A 18 17.99 27.85 -35.62
C LEU A 18 18.61 28.63 -34.46
N ASP A 19 19.34 29.67 -34.86
CA ASP A 19 19.58 30.99 -34.25
C ASP A 19 21.07 31.38 -34.30
N ASP A 20 21.33 32.35 -35.17
CA ASP A 20 22.61 33.00 -35.40
C ASP A 20 22.85 33.96 -34.24
N SER A 21 23.75 33.61 -33.31
CA SER A 21 24.43 34.61 -32.46
C SER A 21 25.49 34.06 -31.50
N ASN A 22 25.91 32.80 -31.56
CA ASN A 22 27.11 32.36 -30.84
C ASN A 22 27.78 31.17 -31.54
N ILE A 23 28.49 31.50 -32.62
CA ILE A 23 29.41 30.60 -33.30
C ILE A 23 30.78 30.94 -32.75
N LEU A 24 31.39 30.04 -31.97
CA LEU A 24 32.86 29.85 -31.87
C LEU A 24 33.17 28.73 -30.86
N GLN A 25 34.06 27.82 -31.29
CA GLN A 25 34.73 26.72 -30.55
C GLN A 25 34.04 25.33 -30.56
N ILE A 26 34.30 24.56 -31.62
CA ILE A 26 34.25 23.09 -31.56
C ILE A 26 35.69 22.55 -31.76
N PRO A 27 36.22 21.69 -30.87
CA PRO A 27 37.54 21.10 -31.02
C PRO A 27 37.67 20.13 -32.21
N ASN A 28 38.84 20.17 -32.86
CA ASN A 28 39.25 19.42 -34.07
C ASN A 28 39.08 17.88 -34.06
N LYS A 29 38.64 17.26 -32.95
CA LYS A 29 38.59 15.79 -32.81
C LYS A 29 37.39 15.14 -33.52
N TYR A 30 36.38 15.92 -33.92
CA TYR A 30 35.18 15.41 -34.64
C TYR A 30 35.28 15.53 -36.18
N TYR A 31 36.33 16.17 -36.69
CA TYR A 31 36.58 16.37 -38.12
C TYR A 31 36.77 15.07 -38.90
N PHE A 32 37.23 14.00 -38.23
CA PHE A 32 37.54 12.72 -38.86
C PHE A 32 36.31 11.86 -39.17
N MET A 33 35.18 12.05 -38.46
CA MET A 33 33.91 11.36 -38.74
C MET A 33 33.15 11.97 -39.93
N MET A 34 33.48 13.19 -40.37
CA MET A 34 32.76 13.89 -41.45
C MET A 34 33.26 13.56 -42.86
N ARG A 35 34.42 12.91 -43.03
CA ARG A 35 35.02 12.67 -44.36
C ARG A 35 34.61 11.37 -45.05
N THR A 36 33.89 10.47 -44.38
CA THR A 36 33.49 9.17 -44.96
C THR A 36 32.08 9.15 -45.55
N THR A 37 31.24 10.17 -45.36
CA THR A 37 29.83 10.15 -45.77
C THR A 37 29.55 10.73 -47.16
N LEU A 38 30.42 11.58 -47.71
CA LEU A 38 30.23 12.15 -49.05
C LEU A 38 30.55 11.16 -50.20
N ALA A 39 31.38 10.14 -49.95
CA ALA A 39 31.74 9.14 -50.95
C ALA A 39 30.72 7.99 -51.10
N GLU A 40 29.84 7.77 -50.12
CA GLU A 40 28.85 6.67 -50.14
C GLU A 40 27.48 7.09 -50.70
N TYR A 41 27.26 8.39 -50.93
CA TYR A 41 25.98 8.93 -51.38
C TYR A 41 25.57 8.45 -52.79
N SER A 42 26.51 7.92 -53.57
CA SER A 42 26.27 7.34 -54.91
C SER A 42 25.80 5.89 -54.88
N LYS A 43 25.82 5.21 -53.72
CA LYS A 43 25.38 3.81 -53.52
C LYS A 43 24.11 3.69 -52.68
N GLY A 44 23.03 4.31 -53.15
CA GLY A 44 21.70 3.70 -53.12
C GLY A 44 20.82 3.96 -51.90
N ARG A 45 19.61 4.49 -52.16
CA ARG A 45 18.46 4.61 -51.23
C ARG A 45 18.21 3.36 -50.37
N ARG A 46 18.57 2.17 -50.85
CA ARG A 46 18.43 0.90 -50.13
C ARG A 46 19.31 0.84 -48.87
N LYS A 47 20.57 1.27 -48.96
CA LYS A 47 21.51 1.32 -47.82
C LYS A 47 21.06 2.37 -46.79
N TYR A 48 20.56 3.51 -47.26
CA TYR A 48 19.94 4.53 -46.41
C TYR A 48 18.74 3.98 -45.62
N ASN A 49 17.80 3.31 -46.29
CA ASN A 49 16.61 2.75 -45.64
C ASN A 49 16.96 1.65 -44.63
N GLU A 50 17.92 0.78 -44.94
CA GLU A 50 18.41 -0.25 -44.01
C GLU A 50 19.09 0.37 -42.77
N ASN A 51 19.93 1.40 -42.96
CA ASN A 51 20.57 2.13 -41.87
C ASN A 51 19.55 2.87 -41.00
N LYS A 52 18.57 3.54 -41.63
CA LYS A 52 17.48 4.24 -40.95
C LYS A 52 16.67 3.30 -40.06
N TYR A 53 16.32 2.11 -40.55
CA TYR A 53 15.54 1.14 -39.76
C TYR A 53 16.30 0.70 -38.51
N LYS A 54 17.59 0.34 -38.65
CA LYS A 54 18.46 -0.02 -37.52
C LYS A 54 18.58 1.10 -36.50
N TRP A 55 18.73 2.34 -36.97
CA TRP A 55 18.79 3.51 -36.10
C TRP A 55 17.49 3.75 -35.32
N LEU A 56 16.34 3.69 -36.01
CA LEU A 56 15.05 3.83 -35.36
C LEU A 56 14.81 2.74 -34.31
N GLU A 57 15.22 1.51 -34.60
CA GLU A 57 15.14 0.39 -33.66
C GLU A 57 16.01 0.63 -32.42
N GLN A 58 17.25 1.10 -32.60
CA GLN A 58 18.15 1.44 -31.49
C GLN A 58 17.61 2.57 -30.60
N ILE A 59 17.06 3.62 -31.20
CA ILE A 59 16.43 4.74 -30.48
C ILE A 59 15.22 4.23 -29.67
N LYS A 60 14.30 3.52 -30.33
CA LYS A 60 13.06 3.03 -29.70
C LYS A 60 13.34 2.06 -28.56
N ASN A 61 14.36 1.20 -28.72
CA ASN A 61 14.77 0.24 -27.70
C ASN A 61 15.67 0.84 -26.61
N LYS A 62 15.89 2.17 -26.60
CA LYS A 62 16.78 2.88 -25.65
C LYS A 62 18.20 2.27 -25.57
N GLN A 63 18.69 1.73 -26.69
CA GLN A 63 20.02 1.11 -26.77
C GLN A 63 21.15 2.16 -26.88
N ILE A 64 20.79 3.43 -27.05
CA ILE A 64 21.70 4.56 -27.03
C ILE A 64 21.92 4.93 -25.56
N VAL A 65 23.02 4.41 -25.00
CA VAL A 65 23.37 4.53 -23.57
C VAL A 65 23.82 5.95 -23.21
N ASP A 66 24.55 6.61 -24.11
CA ASP A 66 25.01 8.00 -23.95
C ASP A 66 24.18 8.94 -24.82
N LYS A 67 23.73 10.07 -24.27
CA LYS A 67 23.04 11.12 -25.06
C LYS A 67 23.92 11.53 -26.24
N LEU A 68 23.42 11.33 -27.45
CA LEU A 68 24.11 11.69 -28.68
C LEU A 68 24.28 13.21 -28.73
N THR A 69 25.53 13.66 -28.87
CA THR A 69 25.84 15.07 -29.10
C THR A 69 25.44 15.53 -30.50
N PHE A 70 25.39 14.62 -31.47
CA PHE A 70 25.03 14.93 -32.86
C PHE A 70 24.30 13.76 -33.53
N LEU A 71 23.42 14.07 -34.48
CA LEU A 71 22.87 13.10 -35.43
C LEU A 71 23.85 12.87 -36.59
N PRO A 72 23.93 11.65 -37.16
CA PRO A 72 24.64 11.42 -38.41
C PRO A 72 24.17 12.37 -39.52
N ILE A 73 25.10 12.86 -40.35
CA ILE A 73 24.83 13.85 -41.41
C ILE A 73 23.69 13.39 -42.35
N GLU A 74 23.58 12.09 -42.61
CA GLU A 74 22.50 11.53 -43.43
C GLU A 74 21.10 11.66 -42.81
N PHE A 75 20.99 11.88 -41.50
CA PHE A 75 19.74 11.91 -40.75
C PHE A 75 19.41 13.27 -40.13
N ILE A 76 20.25 14.29 -40.27
CA ILE A 76 20.04 15.63 -39.68
C ILE A 76 18.78 16.34 -40.19
N HIS A 77 18.23 15.89 -41.33
CA HIS A 77 16.99 16.41 -41.91
C HIS A 77 15.88 15.34 -41.97
N ASP A 78 16.12 14.12 -41.46
CA ASP A 78 15.10 13.08 -41.45
C ASP A 78 14.13 13.32 -40.28
N ARG A 79 12.94 13.82 -40.62
CA ARG A 79 11.89 14.17 -39.66
C ARG A 79 11.55 13.02 -38.71
N GLU A 80 11.54 11.79 -39.18
CA GLU A 80 11.15 10.62 -38.39
C GLU A 80 12.23 10.25 -37.38
N ILE A 81 13.51 10.28 -37.79
CA ILE A 81 14.63 10.01 -36.89
C ILE A 81 14.73 11.11 -35.83
N ILE A 82 14.63 12.38 -36.23
CA ILE A 82 14.67 13.51 -35.30
C ILE A 82 13.53 13.40 -34.28
N LEU A 83 12.30 13.11 -34.75
CA LEU A 83 11.14 12.96 -33.87
C LEU A 83 11.37 11.85 -32.84
N ASN A 84 11.77 10.65 -33.26
CA ASN A 84 12.01 9.54 -32.33
C ASN A 84 13.19 9.83 -31.39
N ALA A 85 14.28 10.42 -31.88
CA ALA A 85 15.45 10.73 -31.06
C ALA A 85 15.13 11.77 -29.96
N VAL A 86 14.24 12.73 -30.25
CA VAL A 86 13.75 13.73 -29.30
C VAL A 86 12.78 13.11 -28.31
N ILE A 87 11.81 12.31 -28.77
CA ILE A 87 10.82 11.63 -27.92
C ILE A 87 11.51 10.74 -26.88
N HIS A 88 12.55 10.02 -27.28
CA HIS A 88 13.30 9.10 -26.42
C HIS A 88 14.49 9.75 -25.70
N GLU A 89 14.61 11.08 -25.74
CA GLU A 89 15.68 11.86 -25.07
C GLU A 89 17.11 11.38 -25.41
N SER A 90 17.28 10.81 -26.61
CA SER A 90 18.55 10.24 -27.06
C SER A 90 19.55 11.30 -27.54
N LEU A 91 19.14 12.57 -27.63
CA LEU A 91 19.97 13.69 -28.05
C LEU A 91 20.30 14.63 -26.88
N SER A 92 21.45 15.30 -26.98
CA SER A 92 21.78 16.41 -26.09
C SER A 92 21.05 17.69 -26.50
N GLU A 93 20.18 18.22 -25.63
CA GLU A 93 19.45 19.47 -25.90
C GLU A 93 20.34 20.73 -25.96
N SER A 94 21.61 20.63 -25.53
CA SER A 94 22.58 21.73 -25.62
C SER A 94 23.10 21.94 -27.04
N MET A 95 23.06 20.91 -27.88
CA MET A 95 23.67 20.90 -29.22
C MET A 95 22.64 20.87 -30.35
N PHE A 96 21.37 20.51 -30.05
CA PHE A 96 20.31 20.38 -31.04
C PHE A 96 19.05 21.16 -30.64
N LYS A 97 18.54 21.99 -31.56
CA LYS A 97 17.33 22.82 -31.39
C LYS A 97 16.38 22.70 -32.57
N ILE A 98 15.08 22.72 -32.29
CA ILE A 98 13.96 22.57 -33.23
C ILE A 98 13.20 23.90 -33.35
N SER A 99 12.89 24.30 -34.57
CA SER A 99 12.03 25.46 -34.90
C SER A 99 10.91 25.11 -35.86
N ASP A 100 10.88 23.87 -36.36
CA ASP A 100 9.66 23.37 -36.96
C ASP A 100 8.64 23.15 -35.83
N LYS A 101 7.64 24.04 -35.78
CA LYS A 101 6.58 24.03 -34.77
C LYS A 101 5.79 22.73 -34.80
N ASP A 102 5.45 22.21 -35.97
CA ASP A 102 4.65 20.99 -36.10
C ASP A 102 5.44 19.76 -35.63
N LEU A 103 6.73 19.71 -35.95
CA LEU A 103 7.62 18.66 -35.47
C LEU A 103 7.74 18.69 -33.94
N LEU A 104 7.93 19.88 -33.39
CA LEU A 104 8.03 20.07 -31.94
C LEU A 104 6.72 19.73 -31.25
N LEU A 105 5.56 20.15 -31.78
CA LEU A 105 4.25 19.80 -31.23
C LEU A 105 4.00 18.29 -31.28
N GLN A 106 4.38 17.61 -32.36
CA GLN A 106 4.33 16.15 -32.43
C GLN A 106 5.21 15.50 -31.37
N ALA A 107 6.44 16.00 -31.18
CA ALA A 107 7.36 15.50 -30.18
C ALA A 107 6.83 15.74 -28.75
N VAL A 108 6.36 16.95 -28.45
CA VAL A 108 5.77 17.33 -27.16
C VAL A 108 4.51 16.53 -26.85
N ARG A 109 3.70 16.21 -27.87
CA ARG A 109 2.52 15.34 -27.71
C ARG A 109 2.90 13.90 -27.32
N ALA A 110 4.08 13.43 -27.68
CA ALA A 110 4.55 12.09 -27.31
C ALA A 110 5.42 12.09 -26.04
N ASN A 111 6.20 13.15 -25.80
CA ASN A 111 6.97 13.38 -24.58
C ASN A 111 7.04 14.88 -24.27
N SER A 112 6.36 15.32 -23.22
CA SER A 112 6.38 16.70 -22.72
C SER A 112 7.78 17.31 -22.52
N HIS A 113 8.81 16.53 -22.17
CA HIS A 113 10.19 17.01 -22.01
C HIS A 113 10.87 17.41 -23.34
N ALA A 114 10.28 17.03 -24.48
CA ALA A 114 10.75 17.41 -25.81
C ALA A 114 10.82 18.94 -26.00
N ILE A 115 10.06 19.72 -25.22
CA ILE A 115 10.12 21.19 -25.24
C ILE A 115 11.53 21.74 -24.95
N ARG A 116 12.41 20.97 -24.27
CA ARG A 116 13.81 21.36 -24.04
C ARG A 116 14.62 21.52 -25.34
N PHE A 117 14.17 20.85 -26.41
CA PHE A 117 14.75 20.96 -27.74
C PHE A 117 14.18 22.14 -28.53
N ALA A 118 13.22 22.90 -28.00
CA ALA A 118 12.71 24.09 -28.69
C ALA A 118 13.82 25.15 -28.86
N SER A 119 13.89 25.72 -30.05
CA SER A 119 14.59 26.99 -30.32
C SER A 119 14.00 28.13 -29.50
N ARG A 120 14.76 29.23 -29.35
CA ARG A 120 14.35 30.40 -28.54
C ARG A 120 12.96 30.92 -28.93
N ASN A 121 12.67 30.97 -30.23
CA ASN A 121 11.38 31.45 -30.75
C ASN A 121 10.21 30.53 -30.40
N LEU A 122 10.39 29.20 -30.46
CA LEU A 122 9.33 28.26 -30.08
C LEU A 122 9.19 28.07 -28.56
N PHE A 123 10.22 28.43 -27.79
CA PHE A 123 10.18 28.41 -26.33
C PHE A 123 9.28 29.50 -25.73
N THR A 124 8.94 30.50 -26.55
CA THR A 124 7.98 31.57 -26.23
C THR A 124 6.66 31.41 -26.99
N ASP A 125 6.48 30.32 -27.75
CA ASP A 125 5.22 30.02 -28.41
C ASP A 125 4.22 29.46 -27.39
N ARG A 126 3.14 30.21 -27.17
CA ARG A 126 2.10 29.90 -26.19
C ARG A 126 1.47 28.53 -26.40
N GLU A 127 1.25 28.11 -27.65
CA GLU A 127 0.60 26.85 -27.97
C GLU A 127 1.51 25.67 -27.61
N VAL A 128 2.79 25.75 -27.97
CA VAL A 128 3.80 24.74 -27.64
C VAL A 128 3.94 24.58 -26.12
N VAL A 129 4.07 25.70 -25.40
CA VAL A 129 4.23 25.72 -23.95
C VAL A 129 2.99 25.14 -23.25
N ILE A 130 1.79 25.59 -23.62
CA ILE A 130 0.54 25.05 -23.06
C ILE A 130 0.44 23.55 -23.34
N GLN A 131 0.74 23.10 -24.56
CA GLN A 131 0.67 21.68 -24.90
C GLN A 131 1.63 20.82 -24.07
N ALA A 132 2.83 21.32 -23.77
CA ALA A 132 3.79 20.62 -22.92
C ALA A 132 3.34 20.58 -21.45
N VAL A 133 2.89 21.71 -20.92
CA VAL A 133 2.41 21.83 -19.53
C VAL A 133 1.18 20.95 -19.28
N LYS A 134 0.28 20.82 -20.27
CA LYS A 134 -0.90 19.95 -20.20
C LYS A 134 -0.56 18.49 -19.89
N GLN A 135 0.58 18.00 -20.40
CA GLN A 135 1.00 16.62 -20.17
C GLN A 135 1.79 16.45 -18.88
N ASN A 136 2.63 17.45 -18.55
CA ASN A 136 3.47 17.40 -17.37
C ASN A 136 3.79 18.82 -16.89
N ILE A 137 3.25 19.18 -15.74
CA ILE A 137 3.45 20.50 -15.16
C ILE A 137 4.89 20.76 -14.72
N ASN A 138 5.72 19.72 -14.51
CA ASN A 138 7.14 19.88 -14.19
C ASN A 138 7.93 20.54 -15.32
N VAL A 139 7.38 20.56 -16.54
CA VAL A 139 7.90 21.35 -17.67
C VAL A 139 8.03 22.83 -17.29
N LEU A 140 7.20 23.33 -16.37
CA LEU A 140 7.32 24.69 -15.87
C LEU A 140 8.74 25.01 -15.39
N ASN A 141 9.49 24.05 -14.82
CA ASN A 141 10.90 24.25 -14.40
C ASN A 141 11.86 24.57 -15.54
N HIS A 142 11.53 24.16 -16.76
CA HIS A 142 12.41 24.31 -17.90
C HIS A 142 12.07 25.54 -18.73
N ILE A 143 10.80 25.96 -18.78
CA ILE A 143 10.37 27.14 -19.55
C ILE A 143 10.75 28.47 -18.87
N PRO A 144 10.73 29.60 -19.60
CA PRO A 144 11.10 30.91 -19.07
C PRO A 144 10.25 31.33 -17.88
N ASN A 145 10.86 32.12 -16.97
CA ASN A 145 10.19 32.58 -15.76
C ASN A 145 9.00 33.53 -16.05
N GLU A 146 8.94 34.14 -17.24
CA GLU A 146 7.83 34.99 -17.67
C GLU A 146 6.48 34.27 -17.53
N TYR A 147 6.39 33.01 -17.94
CA TYR A 147 5.17 32.19 -17.81
C TYR A 147 4.82 31.86 -16.35
N ARG A 148 5.82 31.75 -15.47
CA ARG A 148 5.60 31.50 -14.03
C ARG A 148 5.16 32.75 -13.27
N ASN A 149 5.21 33.90 -13.93
CA ASN A 149 4.80 35.21 -13.42
C ASN A 149 3.56 35.75 -14.14
N ASP A 150 3.22 35.21 -15.32
CA ASP A 150 2.03 35.59 -16.07
C ASP A 150 0.76 34.95 -15.49
N LYS A 151 -0.04 35.76 -14.83
CA LYS A 151 -1.34 35.36 -14.27
C LYS A 151 -2.27 34.78 -15.34
N ASN A 152 -2.38 35.40 -16.52
CA ASN A 152 -3.34 34.98 -17.55
C ASN A 152 -2.95 33.61 -18.13
N PHE A 153 -1.66 33.39 -18.35
CA PHE A 153 -1.16 32.07 -18.72
C PHE A 153 -1.49 31.01 -17.65
N VAL A 154 -1.22 31.30 -16.37
CA VAL A 154 -1.51 30.38 -15.27
C VAL A 154 -3.01 30.09 -15.14
N LEU A 155 -3.85 31.11 -15.27
CA LEU A 155 -5.31 30.94 -15.28
C LEU A 155 -5.76 30.08 -16.45
N ASP A 156 -5.24 30.30 -17.66
CA ASP A 156 -5.56 29.46 -18.82
C ASP A 156 -5.12 28.01 -18.58
N VAL A 157 -3.94 27.76 -17.99
CA VAL A 157 -3.50 26.40 -17.62
C VAL A 157 -4.47 25.76 -16.62
N LEU A 158 -4.87 26.50 -15.59
CA LEU A 158 -5.80 26.03 -14.56
C LEU A 158 -7.23 25.83 -15.08
N LEU A 159 -7.71 26.68 -15.99
CA LEU A 159 -9.08 26.64 -16.50
C LEU A 159 -9.24 25.66 -17.67
N THR A 160 -8.22 25.55 -18.53
CA THR A 160 -8.34 24.69 -19.71
C THR A 160 -8.15 23.24 -19.33
N HIS A 161 -7.07 22.81 -18.66
CA HIS A 161 -6.85 21.39 -18.38
C HIS A 161 -5.82 21.11 -17.28
N CYS A 162 -6.20 20.27 -16.31
CA CYS A 162 -5.37 19.26 -15.64
C CYS A 162 -6.30 18.11 -15.16
N THR A 163 -6.74 17.26 -16.10
CA THR A 163 -7.63 16.10 -15.84
C THR A 163 -6.91 14.78 -16.14
N GLU A 164 -5.79 14.56 -15.47
CA GLU A 164 -5.16 13.25 -15.31
C GLU A 164 -4.81 13.16 -13.80
N PRO A 165 -5.55 12.36 -13.00
CA PRO A 165 -5.35 12.25 -11.55
C PRO A 165 -3.94 11.82 -11.11
N SER A 166 -3.14 11.34 -12.06
CA SER A 166 -1.79 10.80 -11.88
C SER A 166 -0.70 11.89 -11.72
N ASN A 167 -0.93 13.13 -12.18
CA ASN A 167 0.00 14.24 -11.99
C ASN A 167 -0.34 15.04 -10.73
N ILE A 168 0.08 14.53 -9.57
CA ILE A 168 -0.08 15.12 -8.22
C ILE A 168 0.65 16.48 -8.07
N ASN A 169 1.34 16.96 -9.10
CA ASN A 169 2.24 18.11 -8.99
C ASN A 169 1.48 19.43 -8.85
N ASN A 170 1.68 20.07 -7.72
CA ASN A 170 1.08 21.35 -7.35
C ASN A 170 1.65 22.51 -8.18
N ILE A 171 0.85 23.10 -9.09
CA ILE A 171 1.26 24.23 -9.93
C ILE A 171 1.86 25.38 -9.11
N LEU A 172 1.27 25.66 -7.93
CA LEU A 172 1.68 26.78 -7.09
C LEU A 172 3.14 26.66 -6.69
N TYR A 173 3.72 25.46 -6.60
CA TYR A 173 5.13 25.28 -6.26
C TYR A 173 6.06 26.09 -7.18
N PHE A 174 5.75 26.11 -8.48
CA PHE A 174 6.56 26.73 -9.54
C PHE A 174 6.35 28.23 -9.71
N LEU A 175 5.28 28.78 -9.13
CA LEU A 175 4.90 30.17 -9.34
C LEU A 175 5.66 31.13 -8.41
N SER A 176 5.70 32.40 -8.81
CA SER A 176 6.23 33.47 -7.96
C SER A 176 5.40 33.70 -6.70
N GLN A 177 6.01 34.38 -5.73
CA GLN A 177 5.34 34.76 -4.48
C GLN A 177 4.11 35.64 -4.70
N GLN A 178 4.13 36.46 -5.77
CA GLN A 178 3.00 37.29 -6.15
C GLN A 178 1.78 36.43 -6.52
N LEU A 179 1.95 35.43 -7.40
CA LEU A 179 0.86 34.54 -7.80
C LEU A 179 0.45 33.56 -6.68
N LYS A 180 1.38 33.15 -5.80
CA LYS A 180 1.06 32.39 -4.58
C LYS A 180 0.19 33.18 -3.57
N SER A 181 0.14 34.50 -3.74
CA SER A 181 -0.68 35.42 -2.94
C SER A 181 -1.93 35.90 -3.70
N ASP A 182 -2.07 35.53 -4.98
CA ASP A 182 -3.26 35.85 -5.76
C ASP A 182 -4.39 34.88 -5.43
N LYS A 183 -5.48 35.42 -4.85
CA LYS A 183 -6.60 34.62 -4.37
C LYS A 183 -7.26 33.82 -5.48
N GLU A 184 -7.39 34.36 -6.68
CA GLU A 184 -8.07 33.69 -7.80
C GLU A 184 -7.26 32.48 -8.28
N VAL A 185 -5.95 32.66 -8.47
CA VAL A 185 -5.02 31.59 -8.85
C VAL A 185 -5.02 30.49 -7.79
N VAL A 186 -4.92 30.86 -6.51
CA VAL A 186 -4.91 29.88 -5.40
C VAL A 186 -6.24 29.14 -5.29
N VAL A 187 -7.39 29.82 -5.42
CA VAL A 187 -8.70 29.17 -5.36
C VAL A 187 -8.86 28.13 -6.49
N LEU A 188 -8.44 28.46 -7.72
CA LEU A 188 -8.48 27.50 -8.82
C LEU A 188 -7.52 26.32 -8.59
N ALA A 189 -6.33 26.57 -8.07
CA ALA A 189 -5.36 25.54 -7.76
C ALA A 189 -5.88 24.57 -6.67
N VAL A 190 -6.45 25.09 -5.56
CA VAL A 190 -6.95 24.22 -4.47
C VAL A 190 -8.19 23.42 -4.87
N LYS A 191 -9.00 23.92 -5.82
CA LYS A 191 -10.12 23.16 -6.40
C LYS A 191 -9.66 21.92 -7.18
N GLN A 192 -8.44 21.97 -7.75
CA GLN A 192 -7.84 20.81 -8.43
C GLN A 192 -7.09 19.90 -7.46
N ASN A 193 -6.36 20.49 -6.51
CA ASN A 193 -5.60 19.78 -5.50
C ASN A 193 -5.59 20.56 -4.18
N GLY A 194 -6.34 20.12 -3.18
CA GLY A 194 -6.46 20.79 -1.89
C GLY A 194 -5.12 20.93 -1.15
N ALA A 195 -4.16 20.04 -1.42
CA ALA A 195 -2.80 20.16 -0.86
C ALA A 195 -2.04 21.39 -1.40
N SER A 196 -2.52 22.01 -2.48
CA SER A 196 -1.99 23.27 -3.00
C SER A 196 -2.01 24.41 -1.98
N LEU A 197 -2.92 24.34 -1.00
CA LEU A 197 -2.97 25.29 0.12
C LEU A 197 -1.62 25.44 0.83
N GLY A 198 -0.81 24.37 0.91
CA GLY A 198 0.51 24.41 1.54
C GLY A 198 1.52 25.34 0.84
N CYS A 199 1.33 25.64 -0.44
CA CYS A 199 2.18 26.57 -1.20
C CYS A 199 1.62 28.00 -1.27
N ALA A 200 0.38 28.22 -0.81
CA ALA A 200 -0.22 29.54 -0.77
C ALA A 200 0.46 30.43 0.28
N SER A 201 0.32 31.75 0.10
CA SER A 201 0.81 32.73 1.06
C SER A 201 0.22 32.50 2.46
N GLN A 202 0.91 32.99 3.50
CA GLN A 202 0.42 32.87 4.88
C GLN A 202 -0.96 33.51 5.06
N GLU A 203 -1.23 34.62 4.37
CA GLU A 203 -2.51 35.32 4.43
C GLU A 203 -3.64 34.50 3.82
N LEU A 204 -3.42 33.83 2.68
CA LEU A 204 -4.43 32.97 2.08
C LEU A 204 -4.66 31.67 2.87
N ARG A 205 -3.69 31.20 3.66
CA ARG A 205 -3.87 30.09 4.62
C ARG A 205 -4.66 30.48 5.87
N LYS A 206 -4.91 31.78 6.08
CA LYS A 206 -5.82 32.34 7.09
C LYS A 206 -7.19 32.71 6.49
N ASP A 207 -7.32 32.75 5.16
CA ASP A 207 -8.59 33.03 4.49
C ASP A 207 -9.51 31.80 4.59
N LYS A 208 -10.56 31.94 5.40
CA LYS A 208 -11.53 30.86 5.66
C LYS A 208 -12.16 30.30 4.36
N GLN A 209 -12.46 31.14 3.38
CA GLN A 209 -13.09 30.67 2.14
C GLN A 209 -12.12 29.83 1.31
N VAL A 210 -10.85 30.25 1.21
CA VAL A 210 -9.82 29.49 0.49
C VAL A 210 -9.57 28.14 1.17
N VAL A 211 -9.48 28.14 2.51
CA VAL A 211 -9.28 26.90 3.27
C VAL A 211 -10.49 25.97 3.15
N LEU A 212 -11.73 26.48 3.20
CA LEU A 212 -12.93 25.68 2.99
C LEU A 212 -12.92 24.97 1.63
N GLN A 213 -12.57 25.68 0.56
CA GLN A 213 -12.44 25.08 -0.77
C GLN A 213 -11.37 23.98 -0.79
N ALA A 214 -10.24 24.19 -0.13
CA ALA A 214 -9.16 23.22 -0.06
C ALA A 214 -9.56 21.94 0.71
N VAL A 215 -10.20 22.08 1.88
CA VAL A 215 -10.59 20.92 2.71
C VAL A 215 -11.77 20.15 2.13
N GLN A 216 -12.67 20.81 1.41
CA GLN A 216 -13.75 20.16 0.66
C GLN A 216 -13.20 19.30 -0.50
N GLN A 217 -12.10 19.74 -1.12
CA GLN A 217 -11.41 18.96 -2.15
C GLN A 217 -10.61 17.80 -1.54
N ASN A 218 -9.85 18.06 -0.47
CA ASN A 218 -9.04 17.08 0.25
C ASN A 218 -9.02 17.42 1.76
N GLY A 219 -9.69 16.62 2.59
CA GLY A 219 -9.79 16.89 4.03
C GLY A 219 -8.44 17.05 4.75
N LEU A 220 -7.38 16.38 4.28
CA LEU A 220 -6.03 16.50 4.86
C LEU A 220 -5.38 17.86 4.59
N ALA A 221 -5.93 18.69 3.70
CA ALA A 221 -5.48 20.07 3.48
C ALA A 221 -5.57 20.92 4.75
N LEU A 222 -6.37 20.52 5.74
CA LEU A 222 -6.46 21.16 7.05
C LEU A 222 -5.09 21.32 7.72
N GLN A 223 -4.12 20.42 7.46
CA GLN A 223 -2.77 20.51 8.01
C GLN A 223 -2.06 21.82 7.65
N PHE A 224 -2.40 22.42 6.51
CA PHE A 224 -1.80 23.67 6.01
C PHE A 224 -2.52 24.93 6.50
N ALA A 225 -3.74 24.80 7.02
CA ALA A 225 -4.50 25.93 7.54
C ALA A 225 -3.81 26.58 8.74
N SER A 226 -4.11 27.86 8.98
CA SER A 226 -3.67 28.57 10.18
C SER A 226 -4.21 27.91 11.46
N LEU A 227 -3.54 28.14 12.60
CA LEU A 227 -3.99 27.60 13.89
C LEU A 227 -5.42 28.03 14.25
N MET A 228 -5.79 29.28 13.92
CA MET A 228 -7.14 29.80 14.16
C MET A 228 -8.21 29.03 13.37
N LEU A 229 -7.91 28.63 12.12
CA LEU A 229 -8.85 27.85 11.30
C LEU A 229 -8.84 26.35 11.63
N LYS A 230 -7.78 25.83 12.25
CA LYS A 230 -7.76 24.48 12.84
C LYS A 230 -8.62 24.37 14.11
N ASP A 231 -8.98 25.51 14.69
CA ASP A 231 -9.92 25.63 15.82
C ASP A 231 -11.30 26.17 15.39
N ASP A 232 -11.49 26.44 14.09
CA ASP A 232 -12.79 26.82 13.54
C ASP A 232 -13.60 25.55 13.26
N LYS A 233 -14.69 25.37 14.02
CA LYS A 233 -15.54 24.17 13.96
C LYS A 233 -16.10 23.93 12.54
N GLU A 234 -16.48 24.97 11.80
CA GLU A 234 -17.05 24.81 10.45
C GLU A 234 -15.99 24.26 9.48
N VAL A 235 -14.78 24.80 9.53
CA VAL A 235 -13.66 24.34 8.69
C VAL A 235 -13.27 22.91 9.02
N VAL A 236 -13.15 22.58 10.31
CA VAL A 236 -12.80 21.23 10.76
C VAL A 236 -13.90 20.23 10.41
N MET A 237 -15.18 20.61 10.59
CA MET A 237 -16.31 19.76 10.20
C MET A 237 -16.29 19.43 8.71
N ALA A 238 -16.07 20.42 7.85
CA ALA A 238 -15.93 20.19 6.41
C ALA A 238 -14.75 19.23 6.10
N ALA A 239 -13.63 19.40 6.80
CA ALA A 239 -12.44 18.56 6.62
C ALA A 239 -12.67 17.10 7.05
N VAL A 240 -13.27 16.87 8.23
CA VAL A 240 -13.51 15.50 8.75
C VAL A 240 -14.62 14.77 8.01
N GLN A 241 -15.62 15.49 7.51
CA GLN A 241 -16.65 14.93 6.64
C GLN A 241 -16.09 14.49 5.29
N GLN A 242 -15.08 15.19 4.77
CA GLN A 242 -14.35 14.75 3.59
C GLN A 242 -13.47 13.54 3.94
N ASN A 243 -12.59 13.67 4.94
CA ASN A 243 -11.64 12.65 5.37
C ASN A 243 -11.53 12.61 6.91
N GLY A 244 -11.95 11.50 7.53
CA GLY A 244 -11.94 11.35 8.98
C GLY A 244 -10.55 11.50 9.61
N HIS A 245 -9.47 11.17 8.88
CA HIS A 245 -8.10 11.38 9.36
C HIS A 245 -7.71 12.87 9.46
N ALA A 246 -8.48 13.79 8.90
CA ALA A 246 -8.27 15.22 9.09
C ALA A 246 -8.36 15.63 10.58
N LEU A 247 -9.05 14.85 11.41
CA LEU A 247 -9.16 15.06 12.86
C LEU A 247 -7.79 15.22 13.52
N GLN A 248 -6.75 14.54 13.01
CA GLN A 248 -5.39 14.64 13.56
C GLN A 248 -4.82 16.07 13.54
N HIS A 249 -5.29 16.92 12.61
CA HIS A 249 -4.84 18.29 12.43
C HIS A 249 -5.74 19.33 13.11
N ALA A 250 -6.89 18.92 13.66
CA ALA A 250 -7.76 19.78 14.43
C ALA A 250 -7.09 20.23 15.74
N SER A 251 -7.57 21.33 16.30
CA SER A 251 -7.16 21.83 17.61
C SER A 251 -7.43 20.81 18.72
N PHE A 252 -6.77 21.00 19.86
CA PHE A 252 -7.04 20.19 21.06
C PHE A 252 -8.52 20.27 21.47
N THR A 253 -9.10 21.48 21.44
CA THR A 253 -10.51 21.74 21.78
C THR A 253 -11.45 20.94 20.89
N LEU A 254 -11.24 20.94 19.57
CA LEU A 254 -12.13 20.25 18.63
C LEU A 254 -11.91 18.73 18.59
N LYS A 255 -10.77 18.23 19.07
CA LYS A 255 -10.58 16.78 19.33
C LYS A 255 -11.32 16.27 20.57
N LEU A 256 -11.87 17.17 21.38
CA LEU A 256 -12.80 16.87 22.49
C LEU A 256 -14.26 17.20 22.13
N ASP A 257 -14.50 17.89 21.02
CA ASP A 257 -15.84 18.17 20.56
C ASP A 257 -16.47 16.86 20.06
N ARG A 258 -17.47 16.40 20.82
CA ARG A 258 -18.16 15.13 20.58
C ARG A 258 -18.73 15.03 19.17
N GLU A 259 -19.27 16.12 18.63
CA GLU A 259 -19.90 16.16 17.30
C GLU A 259 -18.85 16.04 16.19
N VAL A 260 -17.73 16.74 16.35
CA VAL A 260 -16.59 16.68 15.42
C VAL A 260 -16.01 15.27 15.38
N VAL A 261 -15.73 14.69 16.54
CA VAL A 261 -15.16 13.34 16.64
C VAL A 261 -16.13 12.28 16.11
N GLN A 262 -17.41 12.37 16.46
CA GLN A 262 -18.42 11.46 15.93
C GLN A 262 -18.52 11.54 14.40
N SER A 263 -18.42 12.73 13.82
CA SER A 263 -18.43 12.92 12.37
C SER A 263 -17.19 12.32 11.70
N ALA A 264 -16.00 12.51 12.28
CA ALA A 264 -14.76 11.91 11.80
C ALA A 264 -14.81 10.38 11.83
N VAL A 265 -15.32 9.83 12.93
CA VAL A 265 -15.47 8.39 13.16
C VAL A 265 -16.46 7.76 12.19
N ARG A 266 -17.58 8.43 11.91
CA ARG A 266 -18.55 7.99 10.89
C ARG A 266 -17.96 7.97 9.49
N GLN A 267 -17.07 8.92 9.17
CA GLN A 267 -16.37 8.92 7.88
C GLN A 267 -15.36 7.76 7.81
N ASN A 268 -14.58 7.54 8.86
CA ASN A 268 -13.62 6.44 8.97
C ASN A 268 -13.34 6.11 10.44
N GLY A 269 -13.70 4.90 10.86
CA GLY A 269 -13.56 4.45 12.25
C GLY A 269 -12.13 4.52 12.81
N ALA A 270 -11.10 4.40 11.97
CA ALA A 270 -9.70 4.52 12.39
C ALA A 270 -9.33 5.95 12.85
N SER A 271 -10.15 6.96 12.54
CA SER A 271 -9.96 8.33 13.03
C SER A 271 -10.06 8.44 14.56
N LEU A 272 -10.66 7.45 15.24
CA LEU A 272 -10.66 7.34 16.71
C LEU A 272 -9.24 7.40 17.30
N ALA A 273 -8.23 6.94 16.55
CA ALA A 273 -6.81 7.03 16.93
C ALA A 273 -6.32 8.48 17.17
N HIS A 274 -7.01 9.47 16.61
CA HIS A 274 -6.65 10.89 16.69
C HIS A 274 -7.51 11.67 17.69
N ALA A 275 -8.53 11.03 18.27
CA ALA A 275 -9.36 11.62 19.31
C ALA A 275 -8.64 11.60 20.67
N LEU A 276 -9.07 12.45 21.60
CA LEU A 276 -8.51 12.45 22.96
C LEU A 276 -9.16 11.39 23.85
N PHE A 277 -8.52 11.13 25.00
CA PHE A 277 -8.90 10.05 25.93
C PHE A 277 -10.40 10.07 26.29
N ASP A 278 -10.97 11.24 26.58
CA ASP A 278 -12.39 11.35 26.94
C ASP A 278 -13.32 10.85 25.83
N MET A 279 -12.92 11.04 24.57
CA MET A 279 -13.68 10.57 23.40
C MET A 279 -13.43 9.08 23.13
N THR A 280 -12.25 8.56 23.46
CA THR A 280 -11.98 7.12 23.37
C THR A 280 -12.54 6.32 24.55
N ASP A 281 -13.03 7.00 25.60
CA ASP A 281 -13.81 6.44 26.70
C ASP A 281 -15.33 6.65 26.54
N ASP A 282 -15.78 7.42 25.54
CA ASP A 282 -17.21 7.52 25.18
C ASP A 282 -17.64 6.22 24.47
N LYS A 283 -18.52 5.47 25.13
CA LYS A 283 -18.98 4.15 24.66
C LYS A 283 -19.65 4.24 23.29
N ASP A 284 -20.46 5.26 23.04
CA ASP A 284 -21.25 5.38 21.82
C ASP A 284 -20.33 5.71 20.63
N ILE A 285 -19.36 6.59 20.83
CA ILE A 285 -18.33 6.93 19.82
C ILE A 285 -17.50 5.69 19.49
N VAL A 286 -17.06 4.93 20.49
CA VAL A 286 -16.24 3.74 20.27
C VAL A 286 -17.02 2.65 19.54
N ILE A 287 -18.28 2.43 19.90
CA ILE A 287 -19.16 1.48 19.20
C ILE A 287 -19.33 1.90 17.73
N GLU A 288 -19.61 3.17 17.46
CA GLU A 288 -19.71 3.71 16.10
C GLU A 288 -18.39 3.49 15.32
N ALA A 289 -17.24 3.75 15.95
CA ALA A 289 -15.93 3.56 15.32
C ALA A 289 -15.65 2.12 14.93
N ILE A 290 -15.95 1.17 15.84
CA ILE A 290 -15.73 -0.25 15.60
C ILE A 290 -16.69 -0.78 14.53
N LYS A 291 -17.93 -0.28 14.48
CA LYS A 291 -18.90 -0.59 13.42
C LYS A 291 -18.39 -0.17 12.03
N GLN A 292 -17.75 1.00 11.94
CA GLN A 292 -17.18 1.50 10.68
C GLN A 292 -15.86 0.80 10.31
N ASN A 293 -14.97 0.59 11.27
CA ASN A 293 -13.68 -0.06 11.08
C ASN A 293 -13.24 -0.76 12.36
N ARG A 294 -13.21 -2.10 12.36
CA ARG A 294 -12.81 -2.90 13.53
C ARG A 294 -11.40 -2.59 14.05
N ASN A 295 -10.52 -2.10 13.18
CA ASN A 295 -9.18 -1.63 13.57
C ASN A 295 -9.22 -0.39 14.48
N ALA A 296 -10.39 0.18 14.77
CA ALA A 296 -10.58 1.20 15.80
C ALA A 296 -10.50 0.66 17.23
N PHE A 297 -10.76 -0.64 17.46
CA PHE A 297 -10.81 -1.24 18.81
C PHE A 297 -9.53 -1.01 19.65
N PRO A 298 -8.30 -1.13 19.10
CA PRO A 298 -7.07 -0.82 19.83
C PRO A 298 -7.00 0.61 20.37
N HIS A 299 -7.78 1.55 19.83
CA HIS A 299 -7.78 2.96 20.25
C HIS A 299 -8.80 3.26 21.36
N ALA A 300 -9.72 2.33 21.67
CA ALA A 300 -10.63 2.48 22.79
C ALA A 300 -9.87 2.54 24.14
N SER A 301 -10.49 3.17 25.14
CA SER A 301 -9.95 3.23 26.50
C SER A 301 -9.76 1.81 27.09
N PRO A 302 -8.86 1.64 28.08
CA PRO A 302 -8.70 0.36 28.78
C PRO A 302 -10.00 -0.16 29.41
N ARG A 303 -10.86 0.75 29.90
CA ARG A 303 -12.17 0.43 30.47
C ARG A 303 -13.08 -0.20 29.41
N LEU A 304 -13.17 0.44 28.24
CA LEU A 304 -14.04 0.00 27.15
C LEU A 304 -13.55 -1.25 26.42
N LYS A 305 -12.23 -1.49 26.39
CA LYS A 305 -11.65 -2.74 25.86
C LYS A 305 -12.11 -3.99 26.60
N ASN A 306 -12.59 -3.86 27.84
CA ASN A 306 -13.13 -4.96 28.64
C ASN A 306 -14.67 -4.96 28.71
N HIS A 307 -15.33 -4.03 28.01
CA HIS A 307 -16.77 -3.87 28.07
C HIS A 307 -17.48 -4.92 27.23
N SER A 308 -18.42 -5.67 27.83
CA SER A 308 -19.10 -6.81 27.22
C SER A 308 -19.70 -6.50 25.84
N GLU A 309 -20.44 -5.41 25.70
CA GLU A 309 -21.06 -4.98 24.44
C GLU A 309 -20.04 -4.72 23.31
N ILE A 310 -18.91 -4.07 23.62
CA ILE A 310 -17.85 -3.77 22.65
C ILE A 310 -17.15 -5.06 22.22
N LEU A 311 -16.93 -5.94 23.18
CA LEU A 311 -16.33 -7.24 22.96
C LEU A 311 -17.22 -8.15 22.09
N THR A 312 -18.53 -8.12 22.29
CA THR A 312 -19.50 -8.77 21.40
C THR A 312 -19.46 -8.20 19.99
N LEU A 313 -19.41 -6.87 19.86
CA LEU A 313 -19.38 -6.17 18.58
C LEU A 313 -18.13 -6.52 17.74
N VAL A 314 -16.95 -6.63 18.38
CA VAL A 314 -15.73 -7.09 17.71
C VAL A 314 -15.84 -8.60 17.38
N GLY A 315 -16.50 -9.37 18.25
CA GLY A 315 -16.64 -10.82 18.25
C GLY A 315 -17.56 -11.47 17.21
N GLU A 316 -18.29 -10.73 16.38
CA GLU A 316 -19.26 -11.31 15.42
C GLU A 316 -18.63 -12.14 14.29
N SER A 317 -17.30 -12.08 14.09
CA SER A 317 -16.54 -13.21 13.54
C SER A 317 -15.64 -13.75 14.65
N CYS A 318 -16.13 -14.76 15.37
CA CYS A 318 -15.38 -15.37 16.47
C CYS A 318 -13.99 -15.89 16.05
N SER A 319 -13.74 -16.14 14.76
CA SER A 319 -12.43 -16.55 14.25
C SER A 319 -11.38 -15.43 14.41
N ASP A 320 -11.71 -14.22 13.96
CA ASP A 320 -10.75 -13.11 13.87
C ASP A 320 -10.47 -12.47 15.24
N THR A 321 -11.47 -12.46 16.12
CA THR A 321 -11.32 -11.97 17.50
C THR A 321 -10.47 -12.91 18.33
N ILE A 322 -10.61 -14.22 18.10
CA ILE A 322 -9.75 -15.21 18.73
C ILE A 322 -8.33 -15.07 18.20
N GLU A 323 -8.12 -15.04 16.87
CA GLU A 323 -6.78 -14.87 16.31
C GLU A 323 -6.11 -13.57 16.76
N PHE A 324 -6.84 -12.46 16.82
CA PHE A 324 -6.35 -11.19 17.35
C PHE A 324 -5.98 -11.25 18.85
N LEU A 325 -6.85 -11.80 19.71
CA LEU A 325 -6.56 -11.95 21.14
C LEU A 325 -5.43 -12.95 21.38
N LEU A 326 -5.36 -14.02 20.57
CA LEU A 326 -4.28 -15.00 20.59
C LEU A 326 -2.94 -14.36 20.21
N LEU A 327 -2.86 -13.59 19.12
CA LEU A 327 -1.65 -12.94 18.64
C LEU A 327 -1.13 -11.87 19.62
N LYS A 328 -2.04 -11.10 20.22
CA LYS A 328 -1.66 -9.98 21.11
C LYS A 328 -1.18 -10.45 22.49
N HIS A 329 -1.69 -11.58 22.96
CA HIS A 329 -1.40 -12.13 24.29
C HIS A 329 -0.55 -13.42 24.25
N GLN A 330 -0.06 -13.80 23.08
CA GLN A 330 1.01 -14.79 22.96
C GLN A 330 2.29 -14.23 23.60
N SER A 331 2.77 -14.93 24.62
CA SER A 331 4.13 -14.72 25.12
C SER A 331 5.16 -15.01 24.02
N ALA A 332 6.41 -14.54 24.18
CA ALA A 332 7.51 -14.85 23.25
C ALA A 332 7.75 -16.36 23.04
N PHE A 333 7.17 -17.20 23.90
CA PHE A 333 7.23 -18.67 23.86
C PHE A 333 5.94 -19.33 23.31
N GLY A 334 5.00 -18.55 22.76
CA GLY A 334 3.78 -19.06 22.12
C GLY A 334 2.64 -19.47 23.07
N ALA A 335 2.81 -19.29 24.38
CA ALA A 335 1.78 -19.62 25.36
C ALA A 335 0.80 -18.45 25.58
N LEU A 336 -0.50 -18.77 25.61
CA LEU A 336 -1.61 -17.89 25.95
C LEU A 336 -1.93 -18.03 27.45
N SER A 337 -1.76 -16.94 28.21
CA SER A 337 -2.35 -16.85 29.55
C SER A 337 -3.76 -16.26 29.48
N LEU A 338 -4.73 -16.97 30.04
CA LEU A 338 -6.11 -16.48 30.21
C LEU A 338 -6.21 -15.33 31.21
N ASP A 339 -5.17 -15.06 32.02
CA ASP A 339 -5.15 -13.95 32.98
C ASP A 339 -5.22 -12.60 32.27
N ASN A 340 -4.65 -12.53 31.08
CA ASN A 340 -4.64 -11.32 30.24
C ASN A 340 -5.86 -11.23 29.32
N VAL A 341 -6.69 -12.27 29.27
CA VAL A 341 -7.93 -12.29 28.48
C VAL A 341 -9.05 -11.65 29.31
N PRO A 342 -9.84 -10.71 28.74
CA PRO A 342 -10.94 -10.07 29.45
C PRO A 342 -11.91 -11.08 30.08
N TYR A 343 -12.41 -10.77 31.29
CA TYR A 343 -13.29 -11.64 32.08
C TYR A 343 -14.45 -12.29 31.28
N PRO A 344 -15.17 -11.56 30.40
CA PRO A 344 -16.28 -12.16 29.65
C PRO A 344 -15.85 -13.34 28.75
N PHE A 345 -14.66 -13.29 28.16
CA PHE A 345 -14.19 -14.34 27.25
C PHE A 345 -13.51 -15.49 27.98
N ARG A 346 -12.77 -15.23 29.06
CA ARG A 346 -12.18 -16.31 29.88
C ARG A 346 -13.23 -17.15 30.61
N ASN A 347 -14.48 -16.70 30.67
CA ASN A 347 -15.64 -17.44 31.17
C ASN A 347 -16.55 -18.00 30.07
N ASP A 348 -16.22 -17.81 28.79
CA ASP A 348 -16.99 -18.35 27.68
C ASP A 348 -16.45 -19.71 27.23
N LYS A 349 -17.24 -20.77 27.43
CA LYS A 349 -16.91 -22.15 27.03
C LYS A 349 -16.54 -22.23 25.54
N GLN A 350 -17.27 -21.53 24.67
CA GLN A 350 -17.05 -21.57 23.22
C GLN A 350 -15.74 -20.88 22.82
N PHE A 351 -15.42 -19.76 23.47
CA PHE A 351 -14.14 -19.08 23.29
C PHE A 351 -12.97 -20.01 23.67
N ILE A 352 -13.04 -20.63 24.85
CA ILE A 352 -11.97 -21.52 25.34
C ILE A 352 -11.81 -22.73 24.43
N LEU A 353 -12.90 -23.39 24.01
CA LEU A 353 -12.84 -24.52 23.08
C LEU A 353 -12.20 -24.15 21.74
N ARG A 354 -12.52 -22.97 21.20
CA ARG A 354 -11.89 -22.49 19.96
C ARG A 354 -10.40 -22.15 20.15
N ALA A 355 -10.01 -21.57 21.30
CA ALA A 355 -8.61 -21.33 21.62
C ALA A 355 -7.81 -22.65 21.68
N LEU A 356 -8.37 -23.69 22.30
CA LEU A 356 -7.79 -25.03 22.33
C LEU A 356 -7.66 -25.64 20.91
N LYS A 357 -8.66 -25.46 20.03
CA LYS A 357 -8.63 -25.92 18.62
C LYS A 357 -7.52 -25.27 17.80
N ASN A 358 -7.28 -23.98 17.99
CA ASN A 358 -6.26 -23.23 17.25
C ASN A 358 -4.82 -23.47 17.74
N LYS A 359 -4.60 -24.51 18.57
CA LYS A 359 -3.29 -24.85 19.15
C LYS A 359 -2.63 -23.71 19.92
N ALA A 360 -3.42 -22.73 20.38
CA ALA A 360 -2.92 -21.78 21.35
C ALA A 360 -2.59 -22.56 22.62
N LEU A 361 -1.38 -22.39 23.17
CA LEU A 361 -1.01 -23.03 24.43
C LEU A 361 -1.82 -22.34 25.56
N VAL A 362 -3.04 -22.78 25.81
CA VAL A 362 -3.86 -22.27 26.91
C VAL A 362 -3.37 -22.93 28.20
N ALA A 363 -3.01 -22.12 29.20
CA ALA A 363 -2.74 -22.64 30.54
C ALA A 363 -4.03 -23.21 31.14
N TRP A 364 -4.16 -24.54 31.17
CA TRP A 364 -5.38 -25.22 31.64
C TRP A 364 -5.77 -24.81 33.06
N GLU A 365 -4.77 -24.54 33.92
CA GLU A 365 -4.96 -24.07 35.30
C GLU A 365 -5.68 -22.72 35.38
N GLY A 366 -5.57 -21.87 34.34
CA GLY A 366 -6.25 -20.59 34.23
C GLY A 366 -7.71 -20.69 33.78
N ILE A 367 -8.21 -21.88 33.42
CA ILE A 367 -9.63 -22.08 33.10
C ILE A 367 -10.42 -22.11 34.42
N PRO A 368 -11.53 -21.34 34.54
CA PRO A 368 -12.41 -21.37 35.72
C PRO A 368 -12.79 -22.79 36.13
N VAL A 369 -12.80 -23.05 37.44
CA VAL A 369 -13.08 -24.39 37.99
C VAL A 369 -14.46 -24.88 37.58
N GLU A 370 -15.42 -23.97 37.49
CA GLU A 370 -16.80 -24.23 37.08
C GLU A 370 -16.86 -24.79 35.65
N ILE A 371 -16.01 -24.28 34.75
CA ILE A 371 -15.92 -24.75 33.36
C ILE A 371 -15.13 -26.06 33.30
N ARG A 372 -14.04 -26.19 34.07
CA ARG A 372 -13.26 -27.45 34.12
C ARG A 372 -14.06 -28.63 34.65
N ASN A 373 -15.03 -28.38 35.52
CA ASN A 373 -15.93 -29.38 36.08
C ASN A 373 -17.24 -29.54 35.29
N ASP A 374 -17.36 -28.87 34.14
CA ASP A 374 -18.49 -29.04 33.25
C ASP A 374 -18.28 -30.24 32.31
N ARG A 375 -19.18 -31.22 32.38
CA ARG A 375 -19.04 -32.50 31.66
C ARG A 375 -19.08 -32.31 30.14
N GLU A 376 -19.97 -31.46 29.64
CA GLU A 376 -20.09 -31.18 28.20
C GLU A 376 -18.83 -30.52 27.65
N PHE A 377 -18.32 -29.51 28.37
CA PHE A 377 -17.05 -28.88 28.04
C PHE A 377 -15.88 -29.88 28.05
N ALA A 378 -15.79 -30.75 29.06
CA ALA A 378 -14.75 -31.77 29.16
C ALA A 378 -14.74 -32.72 27.95
N LEU A 379 -15.91 -33.20 27.53
CA LEU A 379 -16.06 -34.04 26.35
C LEU A 379 -15.62 -33.31 25.06
N GLU A 380 -16.07 -32.08 24.86
CA GLU A 380 -15.67 -31.28 23.70
C GLU A 380 -14.18 -30.95 23.69
N ALA A 381 -13.57 -30.68 24.85
CA ALA A 381 -12.14 -30.44 24.97
C ALA A 381 -11.33 -31.70 24.58
N ILE A 382 -11.72 -32.87 25.08
CA ILE A 382 -11.06 -34.15 24.78
C ILE A 382 -11.09 -34.50 23.29
N LYS A 383 -12.19 -34.18 22.60
CA LYS A 383 -12.30 -34.36 21.14
C LYS A 383 -11.28 -33.53 20.36
N ILE A 384 -10.78 -32.44 20.94
CA ILE A 384 -9.72 -31.61 20.34
C ILE A 384 -8.35 -32.29 20.49
N ASP A 385 -7.99 -32.70 21.71
CA ASP A 385 -6.82 -33.53 22.00
C ASP A 385 -7.08 -34.37 23.26
N GLY A 386 -6.95 -35.70 23.14
CA GLY A 386 -7.16 -36.61 24.25
C GLY A 386 -6.29 -36.34 25.47
N LYS A 387 -5.13 -35.69 25.32
CA LYS A 387 -4.23 -35.31 26.43
C LYS A 387 -4.87 -34.44 27.50
N TYR A 388 -5.94 -33.71 27.17
CA TYR A 388 -6.63 -32.86 28.15
C TYR A 388 -7.22 -33.65 29.34
N ILE A 389 -7.43 -34.97 29.19
CA ILE A 389 -7.79 -35.88 30.29
C ILE A 389 -6.86 -35.76 31.51
N ASN A 390 -5.58 -35.45 31.29
CA ASN A 390 -4.59 -35.34 32.37
C ASN A 390 -4.90 -34.20 33.36
N TYR A 391 -5.64 -33.19 32.90
CA TYR A 391 -6.01 -32.02 33.70
C TYR A 391 -7.47 -32.06 34.19
N LEU A 392 -8.28 -33.01 33.71
CA LEU A 392 -9.69 -33.17 34.08
C LEU A 392 -9.86 -34.05 35.33
N HIS A 393 -9.34 -33.59 36.48
CA HIS A 393 -9.32 -34.37 37.72
C HIS A 393 -10.69 -34.93 38.15
N ALA A 394 -11.78 -34.18 37.95
CA ALA A 394 -13.14 -34.61 38.29
C ALA A 394 -13.65 -35.80 37.45
N PHE A 395 -13.08 -36.02 36.27
CA PHE A 395 -13.57 -36.98 35.27
C PHE A 395 -12.56 -38.09 34.94
N LYS A 396 -11.46 -38.20 35.68
CA LYS A 396 -10.41 -39.22 35.43
C LYS A 396 -10.89 -40.67 35.58
N GLU A 397 -12.02 -40.88 36.25
CA GLU A 397 -12.65 -42.19 36.41
C GLU A 397 -13.95 -42.36 35.58
N ASP A 398 -14.37 -41.35 34.80
CA ASP A 398 -15.57 -41.47 33.94
C ASP A 398 -15.24 -42.37 32.73
N PRO A 399 -15.84 -43.57 32.61
CA PRO A 399 -15.54 -44.53 31.55
C PRO A 399 -15.71 -43.98 30.13
N GLU A 400 -16.71 -43.12 29.92
CA GLU A 400 -17.02 -42.57 28.60
C GLU A 400 -15.98 -41.53 28.20
N ILE A 401 -15.64 -40.62 29.11
CA ILE A 401 -14.64 -39.57 28.92
C ILE A 401 -13.25 -40.16 28.67
N ILE A 402 -12.86 -41.17 29.47
CA ILE A 402 -11.59 -41.88 29.31
C ILE A 402 -11.47 -42.51 27.93
N MET A 403 -12.53 -43.17 27.46
CA MET A 403 -12.50 -43.84 26.16
C MET A 403 -12.52 -42.87 24.99
N GLN A 404 -13.28 -41.77 25.10
CA GLN A 404 -13.21 -40.67 24.13
C GLN A 404 -11.79 -40.08 24.08
N ALA A 405 -11.13 -39.91 25.22
CA ALA A 405 -9.76 -39.42 25.25
C ALA A 405 -8.78 -40.36 24.56
N TYR A 406 -8.91 -41.66 24.78
CA TYR A 406 -8.09 -42.64 24.09
C TYR A 406 -8.33 -42.70 22.59
N GLN A 407 -9.59 -42.57 22.14
CA GLN A 407 -9.92 -42.52 20.71
C GLN A 407 -9.28 -41.32 20.00
N HIS A 408 -9.18 -40.18 20.67
CA HIS A 408 -8.56 -38.97 20.12
C HIS A 408 -7.05 -38.89 20.36
N ASN A 409 -6.51 -39.60 21.36
CA ASN A 409 -5.07 -39.70 21.61
C ASN A 409 -4.71 -40.98 22.39
N ASN A 410 -4.30 -42.05 21.70
CA ASN A 410 -4.02 -43.34 22.33
C ASN A 410 -2.87 -43.30 23.36
N SER A 411 -1.97 -42.32 23.29
CA SER A 411 -0.85 -42.19 24.24
C SER A 411 -1.29 -41.98 25.69
N VAL A 412 -2.53 -41.52 25.90
CA VAL A 412 -3.10 -41.30 27.23
C VAL A 412 -3.37 -42.59 28.00
N ILE A 413 -3.36 -43.75 27.33
CA ILE A 413 -3.61 -45.05 27.96
C ILE A 413 -2.67 -45.35 29.13
N SER A 414 -1.42 -44.89 29.03
CA SER A 414 -0.40 -45.01 30.08
C SER A 414 -0.76 -44.27 31.38
N HIS A 415 -1.69 -43.32 31.31
CA HIS A 415 -2.15 -42.50 32.43
C HIS A 415 -3.52 -42.94 32.97
N PHE A 416 -4.08 -44.05 32.46
CA PHE A 416 -5.36 -44.55 32.92
C PHE A 416 -5.28 -44.98 34.39
N PRO A 417 -6.33 -44.72 35.20
CA PRO A 417 -6.36 -45.21 36.57
C PRO A 417 -6.28 -46.74 36.60
N LYS A 418 -5.46 -47.30 37.49
CA LYS A 418 -5.34 -48.76 37.69
C LYS A 418 -6.70 -49.44 37.92
N LYS A 419 -7.62 -48.75 38.60
CA LYS A 419 -8.99 -49.23 38.85
C LYS A 419 -9.73 -49.54 37.56
N ILE A 420 -9.64 -48.65 36.56
CA ILE A 420 -10.26 -48.83 35.23
C ILE A 420 -9.55 -49.95 34.46
N GLY A 421 -8.22 -50.03 34.53
CA GLY A 421 -7.46 -51.13 33.92
C GLY A 421 -7.71 -52.51 34.55
N ASN A 422 -8.28 -52.56 35.75
CA ASN A 422 -8.67 -53.79 36.43
C ASN A 422 -10.16 -54.11 36.29
N ASP A 423 -10.95 -53.21 35.72
CA ASP A 423 -12.39 -53.38 35.53
C ASP A 423 -12.64 -54.24 34.27
N ARG A 424 -12.99 -55.51 34.51
CA ARG A 424 -13.27 -56.48 33.45
C ARG A 424 -14.46 -56.07 32.59
N GLU A 425 -15.52 -55.51 33.18
CA GLU A 425 -16.73 -55.12 32.44
C GLU A 425 -16.42 -53.96 31.50
N PHE A 426 -15.65 -52.98 31.99
CA PHE A 426 -15.14 -51.89 31.18
C PHE A 426 -14.30 -52.39 30.00
N ILE A 427 -13.33 -53.27 30.27
CA ILE A 427 -12.45 -53.82 29.23
C ILE A 427 -13.26 -54.59 28.20
N MET A 428 -14.19 -55.45 28.61
CA MET A 428 -15.04 -56.20 27.69
C MET A 428 -15.92 -55.28 26.84
N LYS A 429 -16.47 -54.21 27.44
CA LYS A 429 -17.28 -53.21 26.73
C LYS A 429 -16.49 -52.49 25.64
N TYR A 430 -15.22 -52.16 25.89
CA TYR A 430 -14.37 -51.39 24.99
C TYR A 430 -13.26 -52.20 24.29
N ALA A 431 -13.31 -53.52 24.38
CA ALA A 431 -12.30 -54.46 23.86
C ALA A 431 -11.96 -54.20 22.38
N GLY A 432 -12.95 -53.89 21.55
CA GLY A 432 -12.74 -53.61 20.13
C GLY A 432 -12.07 -52.27 19.85
N VAL A 433 -12.17 -51.30 20.76
CA VAL A 433 -11.51 -49.99 20.64
C VAL A 433 -10.08 -50.07 21.19
N LEU A 434 -9.89 -50.75 22.33
CA LEU A 434 -8.59 -50.89 22.98
C LEU A 434 -7.66 -51.87 22.26
N GLY A 435 -8.20 -52.94 21.68
CA GLY A 435 -7.42 -53.92 20.92
C GLY A 435 -6.24 -54.50 21.72
N ARG A 436 -5.04 -54.38 21.16
CA ARG A 436 -3.79 -54.82 21.83
C ARG A 436 -3.33 -53.86 22.93
N ASP A 437 -3.87 -52.65 23.01
CA ASP A 437 -3.46 -51.71 24.04
C ASP A 437 -4.03 -52.08 25.42
N VAL A 438 -4.96 -53.04 25.51
CA VAL A 438 -5.39 -53.67 26.78
C VAL A 438 -4.18 -54.21 27.56
N PHE A 439 -3.13 -54.65 26.88
CA PHE A 439 -1.90 -55.14 27.51
C PHE A 439 -1.16 -54.05 28.30
N VAL A 440 -1.34 -52.78 27.95
CA VAL A 440 -0.74 -51.65 28.67
C VAL A 440 -1.50 -51.36 29.98
N LEU A 441 -2.81 -51.67 30.02
CA LEU A 441 -3.66 -51.41 31.17
C LEU A 441 -3.45 -52.40 32.30
N ASN A 442 -3.39 -53.70 31.96
CA ASN A 442 -3.23 -54.74 32.97
C ASN A 442 -2.74 -56.07 32.37
N ASN A 443 -1.56 -56.52 32.79
CA ASN A 443 -0.98 -57.80 32.38
C ASN A 443 -1.76 -59.02 32.91
N TYR A 444 -2.56 -58.90 33.98
CA TYR A 444 -3.35 -60.04 34.49
C TYR A 444 -4.52 -60.41 33.58
N MET A 445 -5.01 -59.46 32.76
CA MET A 445 -6.07 -59.72 31.78
C MET A 445 -5.61 -60.60 30.62
N LEU A 446 -4.29 -60.87 30.50
CA LEU A 446 -3.71 -61.87 29.59
C LEU A 446 -4.15 -63.30 29.89
N GLN A 447 -4.68 -63.56 31.09
CA GLN A 447 -5.15 -64.89 31.47
C GLN A 447 -6.65 -65.09 31.14
N ASP A 448 -7.36 -64.01 30.80
CA ASP A 448 -8.77 -64.03 30.47
C ASP A 448 -8.98 -64.28 28.97
N LYS A 449 -9.31 -65.54 28.64
CA LYS A 449 -9.49 -65.99 27.25
C LYS A 449 -10.62 -65.25 26.54
N GLU A 450 -11.68 -64.83 27.24
CA GLU A 450 -12.81 -64.12 26.64
C GLU A 450 -12.46 -62.68 26.29
N VAL A 451 -11.68 -62.02 27.16
CA VAL A 451 -11.13 -60.69 26.90
C VAL A 451 -10.19 -60.72 25.71
N LEU A 452 -9.26 -61.68 25.67
CA LEU A 452 -8.32 -61.86 24.55
C LEU A 452 -9.04 -62.13 23.23
N PHE A 453 -10.05 -62.99 23.25
CA PHE A 453 -10.86 -63.28 22.06
C PHE A 453 -11.60 -62.03 21.58
N SER A 454 -12.28 -61.32 22.49
CA SER A 454 -13.06 -60.11 22.16
C SER A 454 -12.21 -58.95 21.63
N CYS A 455 -10.98 -58.80 22.12
CA CYS A 455 -10.04 -57.80 21.61
C CYS A 455 -9.55 -58.17 20.20
N ASN A 456 -9.25 -59.46 19.95
CA ASN A 456 -8.74 -59.95 18.67
C ASN A 456 -9.80 -60.02 17.57
N GLU A 457 -11.05 -60.36 17.90
CA GLU A 457 -12.14 -60.52 16.93
C GLU A 457 -12.59 -59.18 16.34
N LYS A 458 -12.51 -58.10 17.14
CA LYS A 458 -12.97 -56.76 16.73
C LYS A 458 -11.88 -55.87 16.14
N THR A 459 -10.60 -56.18 16.35
CA THR A 459 -9.48 -55.54 15.63
C THR A 459 -9.13 -56.36 14.39
N HIS A 460 -9.80 -56.15 13.26
CA HIS A 460 -9.38 -56.70 11.97
C HIS A 460 -8.06 -56.04 11.49
N ARG A 461 -6.95 -56.36 12.14
CA ARG A 461 -5.61 -56.34 11.56
C ARG A 461 -4.92 -57.65 11.92
N CYS A 462 -4.85 -58.51 10.91
CA CYS A 462 -4.15 -59.77 10.88
C CYS A 462 -2.84 -59.77 11.68
N LEU A 463 -2.54 -60.87 12.36
CA LEU A 463 -1.45 -61.75 11.94
C LEU A 463 -1.55 -63.10 12.65
N ALA A 464 -1.59 -64.13 11.82
CA ALA A 464 -1.01 -65.42 12.11
C ALA A 464 0.39 -65.24 12.72
N ASN A 465 0.63 -65.88 13.86
CA ASN A 465 1.87 -66.60 14.19
C ASN A 465 1.83 -67.00 15.67
N GLY A 466 1.84 -68.32 15.90
CA GLY A 466 1.93 -68.97 17.20
C GLY A 466 0.77 -69.91 17.43
#